data_AF-A0A2S1H0C0-F1
#
_entry.id   AF-A0A2S1H0C0-F1
#
_cell.length_a   1.000
_cell.length_b   1.000
_cell.length_c   1.000
_cell.angle_alpha   90.00
_cell.angle_beta   90.00
_cell.angle_gamma   90.00
#
_symmetry.space_group_name_H-M   'P 1'
#
loop_
_entity.id
_entity.type
_entity.pdbx_description
1 polymer ?
#
loop_
_entity_poly.entity_id
_entity_poly.type
_entity_poly.pdbx_seq_one_letter_code
_entity_poly.pdbx_strand_id
1 'polypeptide(L)'
;MQKRKRTIFWIIPIAVLGIFIYVFGPKSTVTDNDYISYIKAAPLTENSNVNNEAVFINYCEKSSWEYFQTKMMEHVVEFKGKCEVNDDVQSINLQYVVEKNQISHHIGALLVDGVQQSEEQRAEFLQILEKQ
;
A
#
# COMPACT_ATOMS: atom_id res chain seq x y z
N MET A 1 42.32 41.54 -22.44
CA MET A 1 41.71 40.20 -22.64
C MET A 1 40.57 40.03 -21.65
N GLN A 2 39.33 40.37 -22.03
CA GLN A 2 38.19 40.43 -21.11
C GLN A 2 37.52 39.04 -21.03
N LYS A 3 37.64 38.35 -19.89
CA LYS A 3 37.00 37.03 -19.69
C LYS A 3 35.47 37.21 -19.67
N ARG A 4 34.80 36.68 -20.70
CA ARG A 4 33.33 36.63 -20.82
C ARG A 4 32.80 35.72 -19.69
N LYS A 5 32.29 36.31 -18.60
CA LYS A 5 31.61 35.56 -17.53
C LYS A 5 30.31 35.00 -18.10
N ARG A 6 30.25 33.68 -18.32
CA ARG A 6 29.03 33.00 -18.75
C ARG A 6 28.06 33.00 -17.57
N THR A 7 27.02 33.81 -17.62
CA THR A 7 25.94 33.80 -16.62
C THR A 7 25.15 32.51 -16.79
N ILE A 8 25.22 31.60 -15.81
CA ILE A 8 24.57 30.29 -15.87
C ILE A 8 23.11 30.45 -15.46
N PHE A 9 22.27 30.94 -16.38
CA PHE A 9 20.83 31.17 -16.15
C PHE A 9 20.03 29.89 -15.91
N TRP A 10 20.60 28.71 -16.18
CA TRP A 10 19.95 27.41 -16.00
C TRP A 10 19.98 26.86 -14.57
N ILE A 11 20.80 27.44 -13.67
CA ILE A 11 20.88 26.98 -12.27
C ILE A 11 19.56 27.21 -11.55
N ILE A 12 18.88 28.34 -11.81
CA ILE A 12 17.63 28.68 -11.14
C ILE A 12 16.52 27.68 -11.52
N PRO A 13 16.25 27.38 -12.81
CA PRO A 13 15.32 26.32 -13.20
C PRO A 13 15.64 24.94 -12.60
N ILE A 14 16.93 24.56 -12.57
CA ILE A 14 17.37 23.26 -12.02
C ILE A 14 17.14 23.21 -10.51
N ALA A 15 17.44 24.30 -9.79
CA ALA A 15 17.21 24.40 -8.36
C ALA A 15 15.71 24.32 -8.02
N VAL A 16 14.85 24.99 -8.81
CA VAL A 16 13.39 24.91 -8.65
C VAL A 16 12.89 23.48 -8.89
N LEU A 17 13.35 22.81 -9.94
CA LEU A 17 13.03 21.40 -10.22
C LEU A 17 13.46 20.47 -9.08
N GLY A 18 14.66 20.70 -8.52
CA GLY A 18 15.16 19.95 -7.36
C GLY A 18 14.27 20.11 -6.13
N ILE A 19 13.83 21.34 -5.83
CA ILE A 19 12.88 21.61 -4.73
C ILE A 19 11.53 20.94 -5.00
N PHE A 20 11.04 21.00 -6.24
CA PHE A 20 9.79 20.34 -6.61
C PHE A 20 9.85 18.82 -6.45
N ILE A 21 10.93 18.17 -6.88
CA ILE A 21 11.13 16.73 -6.68
C ILE A 21 11.31 16.41 -5.19
N TYR A 22 11.99 17.27 -4.43
CA TYR A 22 12.15 17.05 -2.99
C TYR A 22 10.81 17.11 -2.23
N VAL A 23 9.93 18.05 -2.57
CA VAL A 23 8.64 18.25 -1.90
C VAL A 23 7.55 17.30 -2.41
N PHE A 24 7.49 17.09 -3.73
CA PHE A 24 6.42 16.34 -4.40
C PHE A 24 6.88 15.00 -5.00
N GLY A 25 8.13 14.62 -4.78
CA GLY A 25 8.67 13.35 -5.25
C GLY A 25 7.97 12.15 -4.61
N PRO A 26 8.12 10.96 -5.22
CA PRO A 26 7.56 9.73 -4.68
C PRO A 26 8.15 9.48 -3.29
N LYS A 27 7.28 9.50 -2.27
CA LYS A 27 7.67 9.06 -0.93
C LYS A 27 7.85 7.54 -0.99
N SER A 28 8.99 7.04 -0.55
CA SER A 28 9.23 5.60 -0.41
C SER A 28 8.16 4.99 0.48
N THR A 29 7.59 3.87 0.05
CA THR A 29 6.67 3.08 0.88
C THR A 29 7.38 2.69 2.17
N VAL A 30 6.70 2.86 3.30
CA VAL A 30 7.28 2.52 4.61
C VAL A 30 6.91 1.07 4.90
N THR A 31 7.90 0.19 4.98
CA THR A 31 7.70 -1.24 5.25
C THR A 31 7.75 -1.59 6.74
N ASP A 32 8.19 -0.65 7.58
CA ASP A 32 8.26 -0.78 9.04
C ASP A 32 7.50 0.39 9.69
N ASN A 33 6.25 0.14 10.07
CA ASN A 33 5.34 1.16 10.57
C ASN A 33 4.30 0.58 11.52
N ASP A 34 3.95 1.30 12.59
CA ASP A 34 2.97 0.84 13.59
C ASP A 34 1.60 0.54 12.98
N TYR A 35 1.20 1.23 11.91
CA TYR A 35 -0.04 0.93 11.20
C TYR A 35 -0.02 -0.45 10.51
N ILE A 36 1.14 -0.88 10.01
CA ILE A 36 1.31 -2.23 9.46
C ILE A 36 1.16 -3.26 10.58
N SER A 37 1.85 -3.05 11.70
CA SER A 37 1.75 -3.93 12.88
C SER A 37 0.32 -4.05 13.38
N TYR A 38 -0.42 -2.94 13.41
CA TYR A 38 -1.85 -2.92 13.75
C TYR A 38 -2.69 -3.78 12.81
N ILE A 39 -2.57 -3.61 11.48
CA ILE A 39 -3.35 -4.40 10.51
C ILE A 39 -2.96 -5.88 10.52
N LYS A 40 -1.67 -6.20 10.63
CA LYS A 40 -1.20 -7.59 10.75
C LYS A 40 -1.83 -8.34 11.92
N ALA A 41 -2.00 -7.64 13.06
CA ALA A 41 -2.59 -8.19 14.28
C ALA A 41 -4.13 -8.15 14.28
N ALA A 42 -4.75 -7.31 13.45
CA ALA A 42 -6.20 -7.22 13.32
C ALA A 42 -6.80 -8.53 12.74
N PRO A 43 -8.06 -8.86 13.10
CA PRO A 43 -8.75 -10.00 12.52
C PRO A 43 -8.98 -9.79 11.01
N LEU A 44 -9.02 -10.88 10.24
CA LEU A 44 -9.22 -10.83 8.79
C LEU A 44 -10.56 -10.19 8.40
N THR A 45 -11.61 -10.54 9.13
CA THR A 45 -12.96 -9.99 9.06
C THR A 45 -13.46 -9.72 10.48
N GLU A 46 -14.52 -8.94 10.67
CA GLU A 46 -15.01 -8.55 12.01
C GLU A 46 -15.26 -9.73 12.98
N ASN A 47 -15.58 -10.92 12.46
CA ASN A 47 -15.88 -12.11 13.26
C ASN A 47 -14.79 -13.19 13.17
N SER A 48 -13.65 -12.89 12.55
CA SER A 48 -12.60 -13.88 12.32
C SER A 48 -11.76 -14.14 13.57
N ASN A 49 -11.45 -15.41 13.81
CA ASN A 49 -10.54 -15.81 14.90
C ASN A 49 -9.06 -15.83 14.47
N VAL A 50 -8.79 -15.58 13.18
CA VAL A 50 -7.45 -15.50 12.61
C VAL A 50 -7.12 -14.07 12.25
N ASN A 51 -5.86 -13.69 12.44
CA ASN A 51 -5.38 -12.37 12.06
C ASN A 51 -4.89 -12.34 10.61
N ASN A 52 -4.80 -11.12 10.05
CA ASN A 52 -4.39 -10.93 8.66
C ASN A 52 -3.05 -11.59 8.35
N GLU A 53 -2.03 -11.39 9.20
CA GLU A 53 -0.69 -11.93 8.93
C GLU A 53 -0.67 -13.46 8.85
N ALA A 54 -1.35 -14.16 9.76
CA ALA A 54 -1.38 -15.61 9.76
C ALA A 54 -2.02 -16.17 8.48
N VAL A 55 -3.10 -15.55 8.02
CA VAL A 55 -3.81 -15.96 6.80
C VAL A 55 -2.94 -15.71 5.57
N PHE A 56 -2.44 -14.48 5.41
CA PHE A 56 -1.71 -14.10 4.21
C PHE A 56 -0.34 -14.77 4.07
N ILE A 57 0.37 -15.07 5.17
CA ILE A 57 1.63 -15.83 5.09
C ILE A 57 1.39 -17.27 4.61
N ASN A 58 0.27 -17.88 5.03
CA ASN A 58 -0.03 -19.28 4.67
C ASN A 58 -0.60 -19.41 3.27
N TYR A 59 -1.39 -18.43 2.83
CA TYR A 59 -2.11 -18.50 1.56
C TYR A 59 -1.39 -17.82 0.39
N CYS A 60 -0.44 -16.92 0.67
CA CYS A 60 0.18 -16.10 -0.34
C CYS A 60 1.70 -16.17 -0.33
N GLU A 61 2.29 -16.31 -1.51
CA GLU A 61 3.72 -16.22 -1.73
C GLU A 61 4.17 -14.78 -2.01
N LYS A 62 5.47 -14.51 -1.79
CA LYS A 62 6.12 -13.23 -2.12
C LYS A 62 5.37 -12.03 -1.51
N SER A 63 4.85 -12.23 -0.31
CA SER A 63 4.08 -11.24 0.42
C SER A 63 4.93 -10.09 0.93
N SER A 64 4.36 -8.90 0.94
CA SER A 64 4.93 -7.68 1.50
C SER A 64 3.81 -6.76 1.97
N TRP A 65 4.14 -5.91 2.94
CA TRP A 65 3.22 -4.93 3.50
C TRP A 65 3.83 -3.55 3.36
N GLU A 66 3.03 -2.60 2.95
CA GLU A 66 3.46 -1.23 2.74
C GLU A 66 2.47 -0.27 3.39
N TYR A 67 3.02 0.75 4.06
CA TYR A 67 2.26 1.87 4.55
C TYR A 67 2.52 3.11 3.69
N PHE A 68 1.44 3.83 3.40
CA PHE A 68 1.50 5.16 2.83
C PHE A 68 0.33 6.01 3.31
N GLN A 69 0.50 7.33 3.24
CA GLN A 69 -0.58 8.28 3.51
C GLN A 69 -1.07 8.88 2.18
N THR A 70 -2.38 8.85 1.94
CA THR A 70 -2.96 9.43 0.73
C THR A 70 -2.85 10.96 0.74
N LYS A 71 -3.09 11.59 -0.41
CA LYS A 71 -3.16 13.06 -0.50
C LYS A 71 -4.30 13.65 0.35
N MET A 72 -5.31 12.84 0.68
CA MET A 72 -6.43 13.20 1.56
C MET A 72 -6.14 12.92 3.04
N MET A 73 -4.88 12.64 3.39
CA MET A 73 -4.40 12.34 4.74
C MET A 73 -4.90 11.01 5.33
N GLU A 74 -5.45 10.12 4.51
CA GLU A 74 -5.86 8.78 4.97
C GLU A 74 -4.63 7.89 5.14
N HIS A 75 -4.61 7.10 6.21
CA HIS A 75 -3.56 6.12 6.47
C HIS A 75 -3.94 4.82 5.78
N VAL A 76 -3.13 4.36 4.83
CA VAL A 76 -3.38 3.13 4.06
C VAL A 76 -2.26 2.15 4.31
N VAL A 77 -2.67 0.93 4.64
CA VAL A 77 -1.80 -0.24 4.69
C VAL A 77 -2.19 -1.14 3.52
N GLU A 78 -1.26 -1.45 2.65
CA GLU A 78 -1.48 -2.31 1.48
C GLU A 78 -0.68 -3.60 1.65
N PHE A 79 -1.40 -4.72 1.62
CA PHE A 79 -0.82 -6.03 1.39
C PHE A 79 -0.57 -6.22 -0.10
N LYS A 80 0.60 -6.74 -0.47
CA LYS A 80 0.93 -7.18 -1.82
C LYS A 80 1.45 -8.60 -1.77
N GLY A 81 0.94 -9.47 -2.62
CA GLY A 81 1.40 -10.86 -2.68
C GLY A 81 0.92 -11.58 -3.91
N LYS A 82 1.28 -12.85 -4.02
CA LYS A 82 0.73 -13.79 -5.00
C LYS A 82 -0.06 -14.87 -4.27
N CYS A 83 -1.34 -15.00 -4.55
CA CYS A 83 -2.23 -15.92 -3.88
C CYS A 83 -3.06 -16.64 -4.93
N GLU A 84 -3.57 -17.80 -4.55
CA GLU A 84 -4.48 -18.58 -5.39
C GLU A 84 -5.85 -17.88 -5.44
N VAL A 85 -6.32 -17.59 -6.63
CA VAL A 85 -7.64 -17.00 -6.89
C VAL A 85 -8.22 -17.79 -8.06
N ASN A 86 -9.34 -18.48 -7.84
CA ASN A 86 -9.95 -19.37 -8.84
C ASN A 86 -8.97 -20.41 -9.42
N ASP A 87 -8.20 -21.08 -8.55
CA ASP A 87 -7.19 -22.10 -8.90
C ASP A 87 -5.97 -21.58 -9.69
N ASP A 88 -5.84 -20.25 -9.86
CA ASP A 88 -4.71 -19.61 -10.52
C ASP A 88 -3.93 -18.71 -9.55
N VAL A 89 -2.59 -18.74 -9.61
CA VAL A 89 -1.73 -17.87 -8.80
C VAL A 89 -1.67 -16.48 -9.42
N GLN A 90 -2.41 -15.53 -8.84
CA GLN A 90 -2.52 -14.16 -9.32
C GLN A 90 -1.80 -13.17 -8.39
N SER A 91 -1.43 -12.00 -8.90
CA SER A 91 -0.92 -10.91 -8.07
C SER A 91 -2.09 -10.18 -7.42
N ILE A 92 -2.01 -9.91 -6.12
CA ILE A 92 -3.06 -9.19 -5.39
C ILE A 92 -2.49 -8.04 -4.61
N ASN A 93 -3.28 -6.97 -4.58
CA ASN A 93 -3.07 -5.83 -3.69
C ASN A 93 -4.35 -5.62 -2.89
N LEU A 94 -4.29 -5.78 -1.57
CA LEU A 94 -5.42 -5.54 -0.68
C LEU A 94 -5.11 -4.36 0.23
N GLN A 95 -5.98 -3.35 0.20
CA GLN A 95 -5.82 -2.15 0.99
C GLN A 95 -6.68 -2.19 2.26
N TYR A 96 -6.14 -1.62 3.32
CA TYR A 96 -6.81 -1.31 4.57
C TYR A 96 -6.67 0.18 4.82
N VAL A 97 -7.78 0.86 4.99
CA VAL A 97 -7.81 2.27 5.36
C VAL A 97 -7.97 2.34 6.88
N VAL A 98 -6.98 2.90 7.54
CA VAL A 98 -6.87 2.94 9.00
C VAL A 98 -7.18 4.33 9.50
N GLU A 99 -8.01 4.44 10.54
CA GLU A 99 -8.24 5.72 11.20
C GLU A 99 -6.99 6.20 11.94
N LYS A 100 -6.87 7.52 12.10
CA LYS A 100 -5.78 8.13 12.86
C LYS A 100 -5.71 7.54 14.27
N ASN A 101 -4.51 7.24 14.73
CA ASN A 101 -4.24 6.57 16.01
C ASN A 101 -4.74 5.12 16.09
N GLN A 102 -5.02 4.46 14.96
CA GLN A 102 -5.33 3.02 14.89
C GLN A 102 -6.57 2.61 15.70
N ILE A 103 -7.56 3.51 15.79
CA ILE A 103 -8.80 3.26 16.53
C ILE A 103 -9.66 2.21 15.84
N SER A 104 -9.76 2.30 14.52
CA SER A 104 -10.51 1.39 13.66
C SER A 104 -9.85 1.31 12.29
N HIS A 105 -10.32 0.38 11.47
CA HIS A 105 -9.99 0.31 10.05
C HIS A 105 -11.17 -0.23 9.27
N HIS A 106 -11.15 -0.01 7.96
CA HIS A 106 -12.04 -0.68 7.03
C HIS A 106 -11.25 -1.19 5.82
N ILE A 107 -11.82 -2.20 5.17
CA ILE A 107 -11.21 -2.81 3.99
C ILE A 107 -11.41 -1.86 2.79
N GLY A 108 -10.30 -1.46 2.20
CA GLY A 108 -10.21 -0.66 0.98
C GLY A 108 -10.19 -1.54 -0.28
N ALA A 109 -9.63 -1.03 -1.37
CA ALA A 109 -9.66 -1.74 -2.64
C ALA A 109 -8.92 -3.10 -2.60
N LEU A 110 -9.46 -4.08 -3.35
CA LEU A 110 -8.77 -5.29 -3.75
C LEU A 110 -8.48 -5.20 -5.24
N LEU A 111 -7.23 -5.38 -5.63
CA LEU A 111 -6.83 -5.51 -7.03
C LEU A 111 -6.33 -6.93 -7.26
N VAL A 112 -6.77 -7.57 -8.33
CA VAL A 112 -6.28 -8.87 -8.81
C VAL A 112 -5.67 -8.64 -10.19
N ASP A 113 -4.39 -8.94 -10.34
CA ASP A 113 -3.56 -8.61 -11.51
C ASP A 113 -3.71 -7.14 -11.96
N GLY A 114 -3.83 -6.24 -10.98
CA GLY A 114 -4.00 -4.80 -11.19
C GLY A 114 -5.42 -4.36 -11.55
N VAL A 115 -6.38 -5.28 -11.65
CA VAL A 115 -7.79 -4.98 -11.90
C VAL A 115 -8.54 -4.87 -10.56
N GLN A 116 -9.14 -3.72 -10.30
CA GLN A 116 -9.95 -3.50 -9.10
C GLN A 116 -11.21 -4.40 -9.13
N GLN A 117 -11.43 -5.12 -8.04
CA GLN A 117 -12.56 -6.01 -7.83
C GLN A 117 -13.78 -5.26 -7.27
N SER A 118 -14.98 -5.79 -7.50
CA SER A 118 -16.20 -5.30 -6.84
C SER A 118 -16.19 -5.59 -5.33
N GLU A 119 -17.09 -4.95 -4.59
CA GLU A 119 -17.24 -5.22 -3.16
C GLU A 119 -17.64 -6.68 -2.90
N GLU A 120 -18.50 -7.28 -3.75
CA GLU A 120 -18.90 -8.68 -3.61
C GLU A 120 -17.72 -9.62 -3.85
N GLN A 121 -16.95 -9.41 -4.93
CA GLN A 121 -15.78 -10.22 -5.27
C GLN A 121 -14.70 -10.16 -4.17
N ARG A 122 -14.49 -8.97 -3.60
CA ARG A 122 -13.60 -8.78 -2.46
C ARG A 122 -14.08 -9.52 -1.22
N ALA A 123 -15.37 -9.46 -0.91
CA ALA A 123 -15.95 -10.17 0.22
C ALA A 123 -15.83 -11.69 0.05
N GLU A 124 -16.08 -12.20 -1.16
CA GLU A 124 -15.91 -13.62 -1.49
C GLU A 124 -14.46 -14.07 -1.31
N PHE A 125 -13.50 -13.30 -1.82
CA PHE A 125 -12.07 -13.57 -1.62
C PHE A 125 -11.70 -13.68 -0.14
N LEU A 126 -12.15 -12.74 0.70
CA LEU A 126 -11.88 -12.78 2.14
C LEU A 126 -12.54 -13.97 2.83
N GLN A 127 -13.73 -14.39 2.40
CA GLN A 127 -14.39 -15.58 2.93
C GLN A 127 -13.67 -16.88 2.53
N ILE A 128 -13.04 -16.93 1.36
CA ILE A 128 -12.21 -18.07 0.94
C ILE A 128 -10.98 -18.15 1.84
N LEU A 129 -10.32 -17.01 2.06
CA LEU A 129 -9.16 -16.91 2.95
C LEU A 129 -9.47 -17.33 4.40
N GLU A 130 -10.65 -17.00 4.91
CA GLU A 130 -11.06 -17.34 6.28
C GLU A 130 -11.27 -18.85 6.51
N LYS A 131 -11.50 -19.62 5.44
CA LYS A 131 -11.77 -21.07 5.52
C LYS A 131 -10.51 -21.95 5.46
N GLN A 132 -9.33 -21.34 5.28
CA GLN A 132 -8.03 -22.03 5.21
C GLN A 132 -7.42 -22.18 6.61
#